data_AF-A0A1R3HM32-F1
#
_entry.id   AF-A0A1R3HM32-F1
#
_cell.length_a   1.000
_cell.length_b   1.000
_cell.length_c   1.000
_cell.angle_alpha   90.00
_cell.angle_beta   90.00
_cell.angle_gamma   90.00
#
_symmetry.space_group_name_H-M   'P 1'
#
loop_
_entity.id
_entity.type
_entity.pdbx_description
1 polymer ?
#
loop_
_entity_poly.entity_id
_entity_poly.type
_entity_poly.pdbx_seq_one_letter_code
_entity_poly.pdbx_strand_id
1 'polypeptide(L)'
;MLQLNVLPNAVTLASVLPACSLLGSIDFDMLGKAGRVDEAYEFVEQLGEEGNFLEIWGSLLASCRLHKKIDLGEVVAKKLLQMSTGNSMSGYHVMLSNIYAEEGNWNNVDRVRKAMKEKGMRKDVGCSWIEIAGCVNYFSSKDQEHPQSD
;
A
#
# COMPACT_ATOMS: atom_id res chain seq x y z
N MET A 1 2.83 -11.88 38.28
CA MET A 1 2.10 -13.08 37.80
C MET A 1 1.27 -12.60 36.61
N LEU A 2 1.62 -12.72 35.33
CA LEU A 2 2.74 -13.25 34.56
C LEU A 2 2.96 -12.22 33.43
N GLN A 3 4.19 -11.72 33.23
CA GLN A 3 4.55 -11.12 31.95
C GLN A 3 4.58 -12.27 30.94
N LEU A 4 3.51 -12.46 30.17
CA LEU A 4 3.55 -13.33 29.00
C LEU A 4 4.25 -12.57 27.86
N ASN A 5 5.58 -12.57 27.94
CA ASN A 5 6.49 -12.28 26.82
C ASN A 5 6.52 -13.47 25.84
N VAL A 6 5.34 -14.01 25.50
CA VAL A 6 5.22 -15.02 24.47
C VAL A 6 4.87 -14.28 23.20
N LEU A 7 5.90 -13.94 22.42
CA LEU A 7 5.73 -13.65 21.00
C LEU A 7 5.02 -14.87 20.40
N PRO A 8 3.78 -14.72 19.89
CA PRO A 8 3.09 -15.85 19.30
C PRO A 8 3.91 -16.35 18.11
N ASN A 9 4.12 -17.66 18.02
CA ASN A 9 4.82 -18.22 16.87
C ASN A 9 3.98 -18.08 15.59
N ALA A 10 4.61 -18.19 14.42
CA ALA A 10 3.95 -18.01 13.12
C ALA A 10 2.66 -18.84 12.99
N VAL A 11 2.63 -20.05 13.55
CA VAL A 11 1.47 -20.94 13.55
C VAL A 11 0.31 -20.40 14.40
N THR A 12 0.60 -19.81 15.56
CA THR A 12 -0.41 -19.23 16.47
C THR A 12 -0.99 -17.94 15.87
N LEU A 13 -0.18 -17.15 15.19
CA LEU A 13 -0.66 -15.96 14.49
C LEU A 13 -1.47 -16.32 13.24
N ALA A 14 -0.99 -17.24 12.40
CA ALA A 14 -1.69 -17.70 11.20
C ALA A 14 -3.05 -18.37 11.48
N SER A 15 -3.25 -18.93 12.68
CA SER A 15 -4.54 -19.52 13.08
C SER A 15 -5.52 -18.50 13.71
N VAL A 16 -5.01 -17.37 14.22
CA VAL A 16 -5.83 -16.29 14.79
C VAL A 16 -6.16 -15.21 13.75
N LEU A 17 -5.27 -14.95 12.79
CA LEU A 17 -5.41 -13.97 11.71
C LEU A 17 -6.67 -14.16 10.84
N PRO A 18 -7.04 -15.39 10.40
CA PRO A 18 -8.23 -15.60 9.57
C PRO A 18 -9.53 -15.37 10.34
N ALA A 19 -9.52 -15.53 11.66
CA ALA A 19 -10.69 -15.30 12.53
C ALA A 19 -10.91 -13.80 12.83
N CYS A 20 -9.89 -12.96 12.60
CA CYS A 20 -9.94 -11.52 12.77
C CYS A 20 -9.23 -10.84 11.60
N SER A 21 -9.92 -10.71 10.47
CA SER A 21 -9.51 -9.88 9.32
C SER A 21 -9.18 -8.42 9.69
N LEU A 22 -9.53 -7.97 10.91
CA LEU A 22 -9.14 -6.68 11.47
C LEU A 22 -7.77 -6.68 12.19
N LEU A 23 -7.31 -7.78 12.80
CA LEU A 23 -6.09 -7.78 13.64
C LEU A 23 -4.79 -7.80 12.82
N GLY A 24 -4.77 -8.53 11.69
CA GLY A 24 -3.60 -8.57 10.82
C GLY A 24 -3.17 -7.19 10.35
N SER A 25 -4.09 -6.43 9.76
CA SER A 25 -3.83 -5.05 9.29
C SER A 25 -3.39 -4.11 10.41
N ILE A 26 -3.95 -4.29 11.62
CA ILE A 26 -3.65 -3.47 12.80
C ILE A 26 -2.21 -3.71 13.26
N ASP A 27 -1.74 -4.95 13.32
CA ASP A 27 -0.39 -5.25 13.79
C ASP A 27 0.69 -4.74 12.83
N PHE A 28 0.48 -4.84 11.51
CA PHE A 28 1.40 -4.30 10.51
C PHE A 28 1.38 -2.77 10.42
N ASP A 29 0.21 -2.15 10.51
CA ASP A 29 0.09 -0.69 10.54
C ASP A 29 0.72 -0.12 11.83
N MET A 30 0.60 -0.82 12.96
CA MET A 30 1.25 -0.43 14.23
C MET A 30 2.77 -0.58 14.18
N LEU A 31 3.30 -1.74 13.73
CA LEU A 31 4.75 -1.93 13.58
C LEU A 31 5.34 -0.97 12.55
N GLY A 32 4.61 -0.77 11.45
CA GLY A 32 4.90 0.18 10.39
C GLY A 32 5.05 1.60 10.91
N LYS A 33 4.03 2.13 11.61
CA LYS A 33 4.05 3.48 12.22
C LYS A 33 5.09 3.64 13.32
N ALA A 34 5.44 2.56 14.02
CA ALA A 34 6.52 2.55 15.01
C ALA A 34 7.93 2.54 14.39
N GLY A 35 8.04 2.50 13.06
CA GLY A 35 9.32 2.44 12.34
C GLY A 35 9.98 1.06 12.32
N ARG A 36 9.30 0.01 12.80
CA ARG A 36 9.78 -1.37 12.83
C ARG A 36 9.42 -2.11 11.53
N VAL A 37 9.73 -1.47 10.40
CA VAL A 37 9.31 -1.93 9.07
C VAL A 37 9.99 -3.25 8.68
N ASP A 38 11.26 -3.44 9.06
CA ASP A 38 11.99 -4.68 8.74
C ASP A 38 11.39 -5.89 9.47
N GLU A 39 11.02 -5.71 10.75
CA GLU A 39 10.37 -6.76 11.55
C GLU A 39 8.96 -7.09 11.03
N ALA A 40 8.22 -6.06 10.60
CA ALA A 40 6.95 -6.24 9.93
C ALA A 40 7.11 -7.07 8.65
N TYR A 41 8.14 -6.81 7.84
CA TYR A 41 8.43 -7.60 6.63
C TYR A 41 8.81 -9.05 6.96
N GLU A 42 9.73 -9.27 7.90
CA GLU A 42 10.12 -10.62 8.33
C GLU A 42 8.92 -11.43 8.80
N PHE A 43 7.99 -10.79 9.50
CA PHE A 43 6.79 -11.43 9.97
C PHE A 43 5.85 -11.85 8.82
N VAL A 44 5.66 -10.99 7.80
CA VAL A 44 4.88 -11.38 6.60
C VAL A 44 5.54 -12.54 5.86
N GLU A 45 6.86 -12.51 5.69
CA GLU A 45 7.59 -13.59 5.03
C GLU A 45 7.47 -14.93 5.78
N GLN A 46 7.42 -14.91 7.12
CA GLN A 46 7.19 -16.11 7.94
C GLN A 46 5.80 -16.73 7.74
N LEU A 47 4.78 -15.92 7.41
CA LEU A 47 3.45 -16.41 7.08
C LEU A 47 3.38 -17.07 5.70
N GLY A 48 4.38 -16.86 4.83
CA GLY A 48 4.45 -17.46 3.51
C GLY A 48 3.21 -17.13 2.65
N GLU A 49 2.63 -18.15 2.00
CA GLU A 49 1.45 -17.94 1.15
C GLU A 49 0.20 -17.50 1.91
N GLU A 50 0.10 -17.87 3.19
CA GLU A 50 -1.01 -17.46 4.06
C GLU A 50 -0.95 -15.95 4.39
N GLY A 51 0.19 -15.30 4.16
CA GLY A 51 0.37 -13.85 4.32
C GLY A 51 0.19 -13.03 3.04
N ASN A 52 -0.16 -13.65 1.91
CA ASN A 52 -0.30 -12.97 0.62
C ASN A 52 -1.66 -12.21 0.49
N PHE A 53 -1.93 -11.31 1.43
CA PHE A 53 -3.08 -10.39 1.38
C PHE A 53 -2.64 -9.00 0.91
N LEU A 54 -3.37 -8.41 -0.04
CA LEU A 54 -3.01 -7.12 -0.65
C LEU A 54 -2.96 -5.99 0.39
N GLU A 55 -3.81 -6.04 1.41
CA GLU A 55 -3.91 -5.07 2.50
C GLU A 55 -2.65 -5.04 3.37
N ILE A 56 -2.10 -6.21 3.68
CA ILE A 56 -0.87 -6.36 4.49
C ILE A 56 0.31 -5.75 3.76
N TRP A 57 0.53 -6.17 2.51
CA TRP A 57 1.63 -5.68 1.70
C TRP A 57 1.46 -4.19 1.34
N GLY A 58 0.22 -3.72 1.16
CA GLY A 58 -0.10 -2.31 0.96
C GLY A 58 0.26 -1.44 2.17
N SER A 59 -0.08 -1.89 3.38
CA SER A 59 0.30 -1.22 4.63
C SER A 59 1.81 -1.20 4.84
N LEU A 60 2.49 -2.32 4.54
CA LEU A 60 3.94 -2.41 4.62
C LEU A 60 4.62 -1.44 3.64
N LEU A 61 4.08 -1.30 2.42
CA LEU A 61 4.61 -0.37 1.42
C LEU A 61 4.46 1.09 1.86
N ALA A 62 3.30 1.45 2.43
CA ALA A 62 3.08 2.78 2.99
C ALA A 62 4.08 3.08 4.12
N SER A 63 4.35 2.09 4.97
CA SER A 63 5.31 2.18 6.07
C SER A 63 6.76 2.31 5.57
N CYS A 64 7.12 1.58 4.52
CA CYS A 64 8.43 1.71 3.87
C CYS A 64 8.67 3.15 3.40
N ARG A 65 7.66 3.77 2.79
CA ARG A 65 7.74 5.17 2.33
C ARG A 65 7.83 6.15 3.50
N LEU A 66 7.00 5.97 4.53
CA LEU A 66 6.98 6.83 5.71
C LEU A 66 8.36 6.86 6.40
N HIS A 67 9.01 5.71 6.52
CA HIS A 67 10.30 5.55 7.18
C HIS A 67 11.50 5.57 6.24
N LYS A 68 11.31 5.92 4.96
CA LYS A 68 12.36 6.00 3.93
C LYS A 68 13.17 4.71 3.78
N LYS A 69 12.52 3.56 3.93
CA LYS A 69 13.08 2.22 3.68
C LYS A 69 12.93 1.90 2.20
N ILE A 70 13.71 2.58 1.36
CA ILE A 70 13.47 2.59 -0.09
C ILE A 70 13.73 1.23 -0.74
N ASP A 71 14.86 0.58 -0.42
CA ASP A 71 15.21 -0.75 -0.93
C ASP A 71 14.10 -1.78 -0.61
N LEU A 72 13.62 -1.78 0.63
CA LEU A 72 12.54 -2.67 1.07
C LEU A 72 11.21 -2.31 0.39
N GLY A 73 10.94 -1.02 0.23
CA GLY A 73 9.78 -0.51 -0.50
C GLY A 73 9.74 -1.01 -1.94
N GLU A 74 10.88 -1.09 -2.63
CA GLU A 74 10.95 -1.64 -3.99
C GLU A 74 10.57 -3.13 -4.01
N VAL A 75 11.07 -3.92 -3.06
CA VAL A 75 10.76 -5.35 -2.93
C VAL A 75 9.26 -5.56 -2.68
N VAL A 76 8.71 -4.84 -1.69
CA VAL A 76 7.30 -4.91 -1.30
C VAL A 76 6.39 -4.47 -2.46
N ALA A 77 6.74 -3.39 -3.16
CA ALA A 77 5.98 -2.91 -4.31
C ALA A 77 5.99 -3.92 -5.48
N LYS A 78 7.13 -4.55 -5.78
CA LYS A 78 7.20 -5.59 -6.81
C LYS A 78 6.33 -6.80 -6.45
N LYS A 79 6.35 -7.22 -5.18
CA LYS A 79 5.51 -8.31 -4.68
C LYS A 79 4.01 -7.98 -4.83
N LEU A 80 3.59 -6.77 -4.45
CA LEU A 80 2.21 -6.30 -4.65
C LEU A 80 1.78 -6.36 -6.12
N LEU A 81 2.65 -5.93 -7.03
CA LEU A 81 2.36 -5.98 -8.47
C LEU A 81 2.27 -7.41 -9.02
N GLN A 82 3.01 -8.36 -8.45
CA GLN A 82 2.92 -9.78 -8.79
C GLN A 82 1.62 -10.41 -8.25
N MET A 83 1.20 -10.00 -7.05
CA MET A 83 -0.04 -10.47 -6.42
C MET A 83 -1.30 -9.85 -7.04
N SER A 84 -1.20 -8.61 -7.53
CA SER A 84 -2.33 -7.93 -8.13
C SER A 84 -2.72 -8.58 -9.45
N THR A 85 -3.97 -9.04 -9.56
CA THR A 85 -4.56 -9.50 -10.81
C THR A 85 -5.49 -8.41 -11.36
N GLY A 86 -5.30 -8.03 -12.63
CA GLY A 86 -6.18 -7.09 -13.34
C GLY A 86 -5.75 -5.61 -13.31
N ASN A 87 -6.59 -4.76 -13.92
CA ASN A 87 -6.29 -3.34 -14.18
C ASN A 87 -6.64 -2.39 -13.01
N SER A 88 -7.27 -2.89 -11.94
CA SER A 88 -7.73 -2.07 -10.79
C SER A 88 -6.63 -1.69 -9.79
N MET A 89 -5.35 -1.86 -10.13
CA MET A 89 -4.22 -1.65 -9.21
C MET A 89 -3.24 -0.57 -9.70
N SER A 90 -3.76 0.44 -10.39
CA SER A 90 -2.98 1.58 -10.90
C SER A 90 -2.18 2.28 -9.77
N GLY A 91 -2.73 2.32 -8.56
CA GLY A 91 -2.11 2.91 -7.37
C GLY A 91 -0.76 2.31 -6.99
N TYR A 92 -0.58 0.98 -7.09
CA TYR A 92 0.69 0.33 -6.75
C TYR A 92 1.77 0.59 -7.79
N HIS A 93 1.41 0.68 -9.06
CA HIS A 93 2.35 1.12 -10.10
C HIS A 93 2.80 2.57 -9.87
N VAL A 94 1.87 3.46 -9.49
CA VAL A 94 2.23 4.85 -9.13
C VAL A 94 3.15 4.87 -7.92
N MET A 95 2.88 4.05 -6.90
CA MET A 95 3.70 4.01 -5.70
C MET A 95 5.11 3.51 -5.98
N LEU A 96 5.27 2.45 -6.79
CA LEU A 96 6.57 1.97 -7.26
C LEU A 96 7.31 3.04 -8.09
N SER A 97 6.60 3.74 -8.99
CA SER A 97 7.18 4.85 -9.75
C SER A 97 7.68 5.98 -8.84
N ASN A 98 7.01 6.25 -7.72
CA ASN A 98 7.43 7.30 -6.79
C ASN A 98 8.68 6.86 -6.01
N ILE A 99 8.75 5.60 -5.59
CA ILE A 99 9.94 5.02 -4.94
C ILE A 99 11.19 5.22 -5.83
N TYR A 100 11.10 4.85 -7.11
CA TYR A 100 12.22 5.07 -8.04
C TYR A 100 12.56 6.56 -8.23
N ALA A 101 11.55 7.45 -8.20
CA ALA A 101 11.79 8.88 -8.32
C ALA A 101 12.51 9.45 -7.10
N GLU A 102 12.19 8.96 -5.89
CA GLU A 102 12.85 9.34 -4.64
C GLU A 102 14.33 8.95 -4.63
N GLU A 103 14.73 7.88 -5.31
CA GLU A 103 16.13 7.48 -5.53
C GLU A 103 16.81 8.18 -6.71
N GLY A 104 16.08 8.99 -7.49
CA GLY A 104 16.59 9.58 -8.73
C GLY A 104 16.75 8.57 -9.87
N ASN A 105 16.13 7.38 -9.79
CA ASN A 105 16.16 6.35 -10.81
C ASN A 105 15.12 6.59 -11.92
N TRP A 106 15.34 7.66 -12.69
CA TRP A 106 14.41 8.11 -13.75
C TRP A 106 14.16 7.06 -14.85
N ASN A 107 15.15 6.20 -15.13
CA ASN A 107 14.99 5.11 -16.09
C ASN A 107 13.89 4.13 -15.66
N ASN A 108 13.85 3.77 -14.37
CA ASN A 108 12.82 2.89 -13.85
C ASN A 108 11.47 3.60 -13.71
N VAL A 109 11.45 4.90 -13.38
CA VAL A 109 10.24 5.73 -13.43
C VAL A 109 9.58 5.65 -14.80
N ASP A 110 10.35 5.90 -15.86
CA ASP A 110 9.84 5.87 -17.23
C ASP A 110 9.37 4.48 -17.63
N ARG A 111 10.10 3.44 -17.25
CA ARG A 111 9.69 2.04 -17.51
C ARG A 111 8.34 1.71 -16.89
N VAL A 112 8.13 2.08 -15.62
CA VAL A 112 6.85 1.85 -14.92
C VAL A 112 5.72 2.62 -15.59
N ARG A 113 5.92 3.92 -15.88
CA ARG A 113 4.90 4.77 -16.51
C ARG A 113 4.55 4.32 -17.92
N LYS A 114 5.54 3.86 -18.69
CA LYS A 114 5.31 3.28 -20.03
C LYS A 114 4.47 2.01 -19.95
N ALA A 115 4.81 1.10 -19.03
CA ALA A 115 4.04 -0.12 -18.81
C ALA A 115 2.59 0.17 -18.36
N MET A 116 2.38 1.21 -17.54
CA MET A 116 1.03 1.68 -17.20
C MET A 116 0.26 2.13 -18.46
N LYS A 117 0.89 2.96 -19.29
CA LYS A 117 0.27 3.49 -20.52
C LYS A 117 -0.07 2.38 -21.53
N GLU A 118 0.83 1.42 -21.73
CA GLU A 118 0.64 0.28 -22.63
C GLU A 118 -0.53 -0.61 -22.20
N LYS A 119 -0.73 -0.76 -20.88
CA LYS A 119 -1.87 -1.49 -20.30
C LYS A 119 -3.15 -0.66 -20.20
N GLY A 120 -3.15 0.59 -20.68
CA GLY A 120 -4.28 1.50 -20.56
C GLY A 120 -4.60 1.94 -19.13
N MET A 121 -3.70 1.71 -18.17
CA MET A 121 -3.87 2.11 -16.79
C MET A 121 -3.73 3.63 -16.66
N ARG A 122 -4.63 4.23 -15.89
CA ARG A 122 -4.57 5.64 -15.51
C ARG A 122 -4.41 5.72 -14.00
N LYS A 123 -3.64 6.68 -13.53
CA LYS A 123 -3.58 6.99 -12.09
C LYS A 123 -4.99 7.39 -11.65
N ASP A 124 -5.44 6.81 -10.55
CA ASP A 124 -6.69 7.23 -9.93
C ASP A 124 -6.57 8.70 -9.52
N VAL A 125 -7.53 9.50 -9.99
CA VAL A 125 -7.62 10.91 -9.63
C VAL A 125 -8.09 11.01 -8.20
N GLY A 126 -7.38 11.80 -7.39
CA GLY A 126 -7.84 12.10 -6.04
C GLY A 126 -9.11 12.93 -6.13
N CYS A 127 -10.13 12.53 -5.37
CA CYS A 127 -11.42 13.21 -5.32
C CYS A 127 -11.77 13.58 -3.89
N SER A 128 -12.37 14.74 -3.72
CA SER A 128 -12.99 15.19 -2.48
C SER A 128 -14.42 15.60 -2.75
N TRP A 129 -15.28 15.53 -1.75
CA TRP A 129 -16.64 16.04 -1.84
C TRP A 129 -16.98 16.84 -0.59
N ILE A 130 -17.85 17.84 -0.76
CA ILE A 130 -18.46 18.57 0.35
C ILE A 130 -19.97 18.54 0.20
N GLU A 131 -20.67 18.51 1.32
CA GLU A 131 -22.12 18.61 1.35
C GLU A 131 -22.54 19.98 1.90
N ILE A 132 -23.32 20.71 1.11
CA ILE A 132 -23.86 22.01 1.50
C ILE A 132 -25.36 21.98 1.27
N ALA A 133 -26.13 22.17 2.35
CA ALA A 133 -27.60 22.21 2.30
C ALA A 133 -28.25 20.98 1.61
N GLY A 134 -27.66 19.79 1.79
CA GLY A 134 -28.13 18.54 1.17
C GLY A 134 -27.68 18.34 -0.28
N CYS A 135 -26.88 19.24 -0.84
CA CYS A 135 -26.26 19.09 -2.15
C CYS A 135 -24.81 18.65 -2.01
N VAL A 136 -24.44 17.54 -2.67
CA VAL A 136 -23.06 17.04 -2.73
C VAL A 136 -22.35 17.68 -3.92
N ASN A 137 -21.25 18.38 -3.66
CA ASN A 137 -20.36 18.94 -4.68
C ASN A 137 -19.09 18.09 -4.74
N TYR A 138 -18.72 17.63 -5.93
CA TYR A 138 -17.59 16.74 -6.17
C TYR A 138 -16.45 17.52 -6.80
N PHE A 139 -15.23 17.32 -6.29
CA PHE A 139 -14.03 17.96 -6.81
C PHE A 139 -13.01 16.87 -7.11
N SER A 140 -12.57 16.81 -8.36
CA SER A 140 -11.48 15.90 -8.76
C SER A 140 -10.19 16.67 -9.03
N SER A 141 -9.04 16.02 -8.85
CA SER A 141 -7.76 16.65 -9.18
C SER A 141 -7.66 16.87 -10.70
N LYS A 142 -7.47 18.13 -11.13
CA LYS A 142 -7.54 18.58 -12.54
C LYS A 142 -8.94 18.55 -13.15
N ASP A 143 -9.99 18.63 -12.32
CA ASP A 143 -11.33 18.86 -12.82
C ASP A 143 -11.40 20.19 -13.57
N GLN A 144 -12.00 20.17 -14.75
CA GLN A 144 -12.37 21.38 -15.49
C GLN A 144 -13.88 21.47 -15.70
N GLU A 145 -14.64 20.46 -15.27
CA GLU A 145 -16.07 20.34 -15.53
C GLU A 145 -16.92 20.80 -14.34
N HIS A 146 -16.30 21.25 -13.24
CA HIS A 146 -17.05 21.81 -12.13
C HIS A 146 -17.83 23.06 -12.60
N PRO A 147 -19.13 23.22 -12.32
CA PRO A 147 -19.94 24.35 -12.78
C PRO A 147 -19.47 25.75 -12.31
N GLN A 148 -18.47 25.78 -11.45
CA GLN A 148 -17.85 26.97 -10.87
C GLN A 148 -16.31 26.96 -11.04
N SER A 149 -15.80 26.20 -12.02
CA SER A 149 -14.40 26.37 -12.47
C SER A 149 -14.30 27.68 -13.25
N ASP A 150 -13.25 28.47 -12.96
CA ASP A 150 -12.91 29.69 -13.71
C ASP A 150 -12.39 29.39 -15.12
#